data_AF-A0A433ZWN5-F1
#
_entry.id   AF-A0A433ZWN5-F1
#
_cell.length_a   1.000
_cell.length_b   1.000
_cell.length_c   1.000
_cell.angle_alpha   90.00
_cell.angle_beta   90.00
_cell.angle_gamma   90.00
#
_symmetry.space_group_name_H-M   'P 1'
#
loop_
_entity.id
_entity.type
_entity.pdbx_description
1 polymer ?
#
loop_
_entity_poly.entity_id
_entity_poly.type
_entity_poly.pdbx_seq_one_letter_code
_entity_poly.pdbx_strand_id
1 'polypeptide(L)'
;MENVMTTDADAIQSLIDCQNNIETQAVQTMLLTALQHGFQLNDLIELAEKYQTSAAVMECHNNDCFVNYANAQGYFTRRFGLRYQEATDFAEQFDTWWYQ
;
A
#
# COMPACT_ATOMS: atom_id res chain seq x y z
N MET A 1 -13.43 -39.84 -5.67
CA MET A 1 -12.21 -39.02 -5.87
C MET A 1 -12.43 -38.25 -7.14
N GLU A 2 -12.94 -37.02 -7.04
CA GLU A 2 -13.05 -36.14 -8.20
C GLU A 2 -11.65 -35.66 -8.56
N ASN A 3 -11.18 -36.11 -9.71
CA ASN A 3 -9.95 -35.64 -10.31
C ASN A 3 -10.31 -34.31 -10.99
N VAL A 4 -10.16 -33.20 -10.26
CA VAL A 4 -10.35 -31.87 -10.83
C VAL A 4 -9.17 -31.62 -11.77
N MET A 5 -9.39 -31.87 -13.07
CA MET A 5 -8.48 -31.40 -14.11
C MET A 5 -8.52 -29.88 -14.08
N THR A 6 -7.53 -29.26 -13.45
CA THR A 6 -7.22 -27.85 -13.59
C THR A 6 -7.08 -27.56 -15.09
N THR A 7 -7.92 -26.69 -15.63
CA THR A 7 -7.85 -26.38 -17.06
C THR A 7 -6.65 -25.45 -17.32
N ASP A 8 -6.09 -25.47 -18.53
CA ASP A 8 -5.00 -24.55 -18.90
C ASP A 8 -5.39 -23.07 -18.65
N ALA A 9 -6.69 -22.75 -18.73
CA ALA A 9 -7.22 -21.43 -18.44
C ALA A 9 -7.12 -21.06 -16.95
N ASP A 10 -7.38 -21.99 -16.03
CA ASP A 10 -7.27 -21.76 -14.58
C ASP A 10 -5.81 -21.54 -14.16
N ALA A 11 -4.88 -22.27 -14.79
CA ALA A 11 -3.45 -22.11 -14.57
C ALA A 11 -2.95 -20.74 -15.07
N ILE A 12 -3.40 -20.29 -16.25
CA ILE A 12 -3.07 -18.96 -16.78
C ILE A 12 -3.62 -17.85 -15.89
N GLN A 13 -4.87 -17.96 -15.42
CA GLN A 13 -5.46 -16.96 -14.54
C GLN A 13 -4.69 -16.84 -13.22
N SER A 14 -4.31 -17.96 -12.62
CA SER A 14 -3.48 -17.99 -11.41
C SER A 14 -2.12 -17.30 -11.59
N LEU A 15 -1.48 -17.45 -12.77
CA LEU A 15 -0.24 -16.75 -13.08
C LEU A 15 -0.43 -15.24 -13.24
N ILE A 16 -1.54 -14.81 -13.85
CA ILE A 16 -1.89 -13.39 -13.99
C ILE A 16 -2.13 -12.76 -12.61
N ASP A 17 -2.87 -13.44 -11.74
CA ASP A 17 -3.16 -12.96 -10.38
C ASP A 17 -1.86 -12.86 -9.56
N CYS A 18 -0.98 -13.86 -9.67
CA CYS A 18 0.35 -13.84 -9.06
C CYS A 18 1.18 -12.64 -9.53
N GLN A 19 1.22 -12.39 -10.84
CA GLN A 19 1.93 -11.24 -11.39
C GLN A 19 1.36 -9.91 -10.89
N ASN A 20 0.03 -9.75 -10.88
CA ASN A 20 -0.63 -8.55 -10.38
C ASN A 20 -0.30 -8.29 -8.91
N ASN A 21 -0.25 -9.34 -8.08
CA ASN A 21 0.14 -9.23 -6.68
C ASN A 21 1.58 -8.76 -6.50
N ILE A 22 2.52 -9.31 -7.28
CA ILE A 22 3.93 -8.89 -7.27
C ILE A 22 4.06 -7.41 -7.66
N GLU A 23 3.37 -7.00 -8.72
CA GLU A 23 3.40 -5.61 -9.19
C GLU A 23 2.78 -4.65 -8.16
N THR A 24 1.69 -5.06 -7.51
CA THR A 24 1.04 -4.31 -6.43
C THR A 24 1.99 -4.07 -5.25
N GLN A 25 2.69 -5.13 -4.80
CA GLN A 25 3.68 -5.05 -3.72
C GLN A 25 4.87 -4.16 -4.09
N ALA A 26 5.33 -4.23 -5.34
CA ALA A 26 6.42 -3.39 -5.83
C ALA A 26 6.02 -1.90 -5.79
N VAL A 27 4.83 -1.55 -6.29
CA VAL A 27 4.30 -0.19 -6.27
C VAL A 27 4.16 0.33 -4.84
N GLN A 28 3.61 -0.48 -3.94
CA GLN A 28 3.46 -0.10 -2.54
C GLN A 28 4.81 0.13 -1.84
N THR A 29 5.81 -0.71 -2.12
CA THR A 29 7.18 -0.55 -1.61
C THR A 29 7.83 0.75 -2.11
N MET A 30 7.61 1.09 -3.38
CA MET A 30 8.08 2.36 -3.95
C MET A 30 7.39 3.56 -3.29
N LEU A 31 6.08 3.48 -3.03
CA LEU A 31 5.34 4.52 -2.30
C LEU A 31 5.89 4.70 -0.87
N LEU A 32 6.09 3.60 -0.14
CA LEU A 32 6.67 3.64 1.22
C LEU A 32 8.04 4.31 1.22
N THR A 33 8.90 3.94 0.27
CA THR A 33 10.25 4.52 0.14
C THR A 33 10.17 6.02 -0.19
N ALA A 34 9.28 6.41 -1.10
CA ALA A 34 9.06 7.82 -1.42
C ALA A 34 8.61 8.62 -0.19
N LEU A 35 7.64 8.09 0.58
CA LEU A 35 7.15 8.72 1.80
C LEU A 35 8.24 8.87 2.87
N GLN A 36 9.01 7.81 3.13
CA GLN A 36 10.10 7.81 4.11
C GLN A 36 11.21 8.84 3.81
N HIS A 37 11.41 9.15 2.52
CA HIS A 37 12.41 10.12 2.08
C HIS A 37 11.82 11.49 1.71
N GLY A 38 10.51 11.69 1.87
CA GLY A 38 9.84 12.96 1.56
C GLY A 38 9.73 13.28 0.07
N PHE A 39 9.78 12.27 -0.81
CA PHE A 39 9.58 12.43 -2.24
C PHE A 39 8.10 12.32 -2.62
N GLN A 40 7.71 13.11 -3.63
CA GLN A 40 6.40 13.01 -4.27
C GLN A 40 6.64 12.75 -5.76
N LEU A 41 6.37 11.53 -6.20
CA LEU A 41 6.60 11.07 -7.57
C LEU A 41 5.23 10.81 -8.21
N ASN A 42 4.76 11.72 -9.06
CA ASN A 42 3.40 11.64 -9.64
C ASN A 42 3.16 10.32 -10.38
N ASP A 43 4.17 9.76 -11.03
CA ASP A 43 4.08 8.45 -11.71
C ASP A 43 3.67 7.33 -10.74
N LEU A 44 4.04 7.41 -9.45
CA LEU A 44 3.62 6.44 -8.45
C LEU A 44 2.14 6.57 -8.09
N ILE A 45 1.51 7.73 -8.30
CA ILE A 45 0.06 7.92 -8.09
C ILE A 45 -0.74 7.25 -9.20
N GLU A 46 -0.29 7.38 -10.46
CA GLU A 46 -0.90 6.66 -11.59
C GLU A 46 -0.79 5.14 -11.39
N LEU A 47 0.35 4.66 -10.90
CA LEU A 47 0.52 3.26 -10.53
C LEU A 47 -0.34 2.85 -9.32
N ALA A 48 -0.47 3.71 -8.31
CA ALA A 48 -1.33 3.46 -7.16
C ALA A 48 -2.80 3.31 -7.57
N GLU A 49 -3.27 4.11 -8.53
CA GLU A 49 -4.61 3.97 -9.13
C GLU A 49 -4.74 2.64 -9.89
N LYS A 50 -3.78 2.33 -10.77
CA LYS A 50 -3.79 1.09 -11.57
C LYS A 50 -3.86 -0.17 -10.70
N TYR A 51 -3.06 -0.23 -9.64
CA TYR A 51 -2.96 -1.41 -8.76
C TYR A 51 -3.82 -1.29 -7.50
N GLN A 52 -4.63 -0.23 -7.37
CA GLN A 52 -5.51 0.03 -6.23
C GLN A 52 -4.77 -0.09 -4.88
N THR A 53 -3.56 0.43 -4.81
CA THR A 53 -2.69 0.33 -3.63
C THR A 53 -2.47 1.68 -2.96
N SER A 54 -2.00 1.64 -1.73
CA SER A 54 -1.73 2.82 -0.91
C SER A 54 -0.69 2.50 0.15
N ALA A 55 -0.05 3.52 0.70
CA ALA A 55 0.97 3.36 1.73
C ALA A 55 0.93 4.52 2.73
N ALA A 56 1.37 4.27 3.96
CA ALA A 56 1.52 5.27 5.00
C ALA A 56 2.82 5.08 5.78
N VAL A 57 3.34 6.18 6.31
CA VAL A 57 4.49 6.24 7.21
C VAL A 57 4.10 7.14 8.38
N MET A 58 4.14 6.59 9.59
CA MET A 58 3.94 7.35 10.82
C MET A 58 5.28 7.81 11.37
N GLU A 59 5.36 9.09 11.71
CA GLU A 59 6.51 9.70 12.37
C GLU A 59 6.03 10.42 13.63
N CYS A 60 6.69 10.17 14.76
CA CYS A 60 6.38 10.79 16.04
C CYS A 60 7.65 11.42 16.64
N HIS A 61 7.64 12.74 16.80
CA HIS A 61 8.75 13.51 17.35
C HIS A 61 8.24 14.62 18.27
N ASN A 62 8.93 14.87 19.40
CA ASN A 62 8.72 16.04 20.26
C ASN A 62 7.24 16.39 20.54
N ASN A 63 6.45 15.43 21.03
CA ASN A 63 5.03 15.59 21.35
C ASN A 63 4.07 15.78 20.16
N ASP A 64 4.47 15.36 18.96
CA ASP A 64 3.63 15.39 17.78
C ASP A 64 3.79 14.11 16.96
N CYS A 65 2.68 13.57 16.51
CA CYS A 65 2.63 12.46 15.57
C CYS A 65 1.95 12.93 14.30
N PHE A 66 2.50 12.55 13.16
CA PHE A 66 1.90 12.74 11.86
C PHE A 66 2.03 11.47 11.02
N VAL A 67 1.08 11.29 10.12
CA VAL A 67 1.09 10.19 9.15
C VAL A 67 1.17 10.81 7.77
N ASN A 68 2.27 10.53 7.07
CA ASN A 68 2.42 10.81 5.65
C ASN A 68 1.89 9.61 4.88
N TYR A 69 0.98 9.82 3.94
CA TYR A 69 0.35 8.72 3.20
C TYR A 69 0.12 9.07 1.74
N ALA A 70 0.05 8.04 0.90
CA ALA A 70 -0.18 8.16 -0.53
C ALA A 70 -1.18 7.11 -1.01
N ASN A 71 -2.06 7.52 -1.93
CA ASN A 71 -3.03 6.65 -2.60
C ASN A 71 -3.30 7.18 -4.03
N ALA A 72 -4.26 6.60 -4.75
CA ALA A 72 -4.64 7.03 -6.10
C ALA A 72 -5.03 8.52 -6.26
N GLN A 73 -5.29 9.23 -5.16
CA GLN A 73 -5.68 10.65 -5.15
C GLN A 73 -4.50 11.59 -4.92
N GLY A 74 -3.33 11.07 -4.51
CA GLY A 74 -2.13 11.87 -4.30
C GLY A 74 -1.41 11.58 -2.98
N TYR A 75 -0.62 12.57 -2.55
CA TYR A 75 0.18 12.55 -1.33
C TYR A 75 -0.41 13.47 -0.28
N PHE A 76 -0.44 13.02 0.97
CA PHE A 76 -1.12 13.71 2.06
C PHE A 76 -0.33 13.57 3.36
N THR A 77 -0.56 14.54 4.26
CA THR A 77 -0.07 14.49 5.63
C THR A 77 -1.23 14.76 6.58
N ARG A 78 -1.42 13.87 7.56
CA ARG A 78 -2.39 14.06 8.64
C ARG A 78 -1.69 14.18 9.97
N ARG A 79 -1.96 15.26 10.69
CA ARG A 79 -1.40 15.53 12.02
C ARG A 79 -2.33 15.02 13.12
N PHE A 80 -1.76 14.36 14.10
CA PHE A 80 -2.48 13.78 15.25
C PHE A 80 -2.12 14.42 16.58
N GLY A 81 -1.00 15.15 16.68
CA GLY A 81 -0.53 15.68 17.95
C GLY A 81 -0.09 14.54 18.88
N LEU A 82 -0.47 14.61 20.15
CA LEU A 82 -0.16 13.59 21.16
C LEU A 82 -1.01 12.30 21.07
N ARG A 83 -1.89 12.19 20.07
CA ARG A 83 -2.85 11.08 19.95
C ARG A 83 -2.23 9.92 19.21
N TYR A 84 -1.24 9.28 19.85
CA TYR A 84 -0.47 8.18 19.28
C TYR A 84 -1.35 7.03 18.76
N GLN A 85 -2.30 6.56 19.57
CA GLN A 85 -3.17 5.45 19.17
C GLN A 85 -3.98 5.78 17.91
N GLU A 86 -4.54 6.98 17.82
CA GLU A 86 -5.28 7.40 16.63
C GLU A 86 -4.40 7.50 15.38
N ALA A 87 -3.12 7.87 15.54
CA ALA A 87 -2.16 7.91 14.45
C ALA A 87 -1.82 6.49 13.96
N THR A 88 -1.61 5.55 14.89
CA THR A 88 -1.41 4.12 14.59
C THR A 88 -2.63 3.52 13.89
N ASP A 89 -3.82 3.67 14.47
CA ASP A 89 -5.08 3.14 13.90
C ASP A 89 -5.35 3.71 12.50
N PHE A 90 -4.89 4.93 12.23
CA PHE A 90 -4.97 5.53 10.90
C PHE A 90 -3.93 4.95 9.93
N ALA A 91 -2.68 4.80 10.36
CA ALA A 91 -1.62 4.22 9.53
C ALA A 91 -1.91 2.75 9.16
N GLU A 92 -2.45 1.97 10.09
CA GLU A 92 -2.79 0.55 9.87
C GLU A 92 -3.86 0.34 8.78
N GLN A 93 -4.66 1.36 8.45
CA GLN A 93 -5.60 1.29 7.32
C GLN A 93 -4.90 1.15 5.96
N PHE A 94 -3.60 1.46 5.90
CA PHE A 94 -2.76 1.38 4.70
C PHE A 94 -1.84 0.15 4.70
N ASP A 95 -1.70 -0.54 5.84
CA ASP A 95 -0.91 -1.76 5.98
C ASP A 95 -1.70 -2.95 5.44
N THR A 96 -1.70 -3.12 4.13
CA THR A 96 -2.34 -4.26 3.46
C THR A 96 -1.51 -5.56 3.52
N TRP A 97 -0.35 -5.54 4.19
CA TRP A 97 0.70 -6.58 4.08
C TRP A 97 0.43 -7.88 4.85
N TRP A 98 -0.69 -8.01 5.57
CA TRP A 98 -0.90 -9.15 6.48
C TRP A 98 -2.16 -10.00 6.26
N TYR A 99 -3.07 -9.62 5.34
CA TYR A 99 -4.38 -10.27 5.25
C TYR A 99 -4.80 -10.80 3.87
N GLN A 100 -3.86 -11.07 2.95
CA GLN A 100 -4.18 -11.72 1.68
C GLN A 100 -3.29 -12.93 1.41
#